data_AF-A0A0C1GHW8-F1
#
_entry.id   AF-A0A0C1GHW8-F1
#
_cell.length_a   1.000
_cell.length_b   1.000
_cell.length_c   1.000
_cell.angle_alpha   90.00
_cell.angle_beta   90.00
_cell.angle_gamma   90.00
#
_symmetry.space_group_name_H-M   'P 1'
#
loop_
_entity.id
_entity.type
_entity.pdbx_description
1 polymer ?
#
loop_
_entity_poly.entity_id
_entity_poly.type
_entity_poly.pdbx_seq_one_letter_code
_entity_poly.pdbx_strand_id
1 'polypeptide(L)'
;MAETLAEKLEKSNLGHWMARFEGFMVFVGVVGPFATLPQLVKLYFTHSQHATGQSLLSWSLYAALSMLWFIYGMIVGKLPIYVGNGISMILNLLMVIGILIHAGVTF
;
A
#
# COMPACT_ATOMS: atom_id res chain seq x y z
N MET A 1 -15.76 -40.34 11.43
CA MET A 1 -14.83 -39.23 11.76
C MET A 1 -15.66 -37.97 11.79
N ALA A 2 -15.74 -37.26 12.92
CA ALA A 2 -16.53 -36.04 13.03
C ALA A 2 -15.83 -34.92 12.26
N GLU A 3 -16.56 -34.18 11.42
CA GLU A 3 -16.04 -32.98 10.76
C GLU A 3 -15.59 -31.96 11.79
N THR A 4 -14.40 -31.40 11.57
CA THR A 4 -13.84 -30.32 12.37
C THR A 4 -14.63 -29.02 12.15
N LEU A 5 -14.59 -28.11 13.12
CA LEU A 5 -15.27 -26.81 13.02
C LEU A 5 -14.82 -26.00 11.78
N ALA A 6 -13.55 -26.15 11.40
CA ALA A 6 -12.99 -25.50 10.20
C ALA A 6 -13.66 -26.02 8.92
N GLU A 7 -13.81 -27.33 8.76
CA GLU A 7 -14.46 -27.95 7.60
C GLU A 7 -15.95 -27.56 7.51
N LYS A 8 -16.63 -27.42 8.65
CA LYS A 8 -18.02 -26.95 8.69
C LYS A 8 -18.15 -25.48 8.28
N LEU A 9 -17.21 -24.63 8.70
CA LEU A 9 -17.18 -23.22 8.34
C LEU A 9 -16.88 -23.03 6.86
N GLU A 10 -15.93 -23.78 6.30
CA GLU A 10 -15.59 -23.74 4.89
C GLU A 10 -16.76 -24.15 3.99
N LYS A 11 -17.48 -25.22 4.37
CA LYS A 11 -18.67 -25.69 3.63
C LYS A 11 -19.91 -24.82 3.84
N SER A 12 -19.91 -23.92 4.82
CA SER A 12 -21.03 -23.01 5.06
C SER A 12 -21.08 -21.87 4.06
N ASN A 13 -22.23 -21.18 3.96
CA ASN A 13 -22.34 -19.94 3.20
C ASN A 13 -21.29 -18.90 3.66
N LEU A 14 -20.93 -18.89 4.95
CA LEU A 14 -19.92 -17.98 5.49
C LEU A 14 -18.53 -18.25 4.89
N GLY A 15 -18.14 -19.52 4.71
CA GLY A 15 -16.87 -19.91 4.08
C GLY A 15 -16.72 -19.38 2.66
N HIS A 16 -17.77 -19.54 1.85
CA HIS A 16 -17.82 -19.03 0.48
C HIS A 16 -17.72 -17.50 0.43
N TRP A 17 -18.40 -16.79 1.34
CA TRP A 17 -18.28 -15.33 1.46
C TRP A 17 -16.88 -14.88 1.86
N MET A 18 -16.23 -15.59 2.80
CA MET A 18 -14.85 -15.29 3.21
C MET A 18 -13.85 -15.47 2.07
N ALA A 19 -13.96 -16.55 1.29
CA ALA A 19 -13.10 -16.79 0.13
C ALA A 19 -13.26 -15.68 -0.94
N ARG A 20 -14.50 -15.25 -1.20
CA ARG A 20 -14.76 -14.15 -2.13
C ARG A 20 -14.22 -12.82 -1.61
N PHE A 21 -14.31 -12.58 -0.30
CA PHE A 21 -13.74 -11.41 0.34
C PHE A 21 -12.20 -11.41 0.28
N GLU A 22 -11.55 -12.56 0.46
CA GLU A 22 -10.10 -12.69 0.34
C GLU A 22 -9.60 -12.25 -1.05
N GLY A 23 -10.24 -12.73 -2.13
CA GLY A 23 -9.91 -12.31 -3.49
C GLY A 23 -10.09 -10.80 -3.72
N PHE A 24 -11.13 -10.20 -3.14
CA PHE A 24 -11.32 -8.75 -3.16
C PHE A 24 -10.21 -8.01 -2.40
N MET A 25 -9.82 -8.51 -1.23
CA MET A 25 -8.73 -7.92 -0.44
C MET A 25 -7.38 -8.00 -1.15
N VAL A 26 -7.12 -9.07 -1.93
CA VAL A 26 -5.95 -9.16 -2.81
C VAL A 26 -5.93 -8.01 -3.83
N PHE A 27 -7.06 -7.80 -4.50
CA PHE A 27 -7.21 -6.72 -5.47
C PHE A 27 -7.01 -5.34 -4.82
N VAL A 28 -7.65 -5.08 -3.68
CA VAL A 28 -7.52 -3.82 -2.94
C VAL A 28 -6.07 -3.60 -2.46
N GLY A 29 -5.36 -4.65 -2.04
CA GLY A 29 -3.95 -4.55 -1.63
C GLY A 29 -3.03 -4.07 -2.75
N VAL A 30 -3.35 -4.40 -4.00
CA VAL A 30 -2.58 -3.96 -5.18
C VAL A 30 -3.04 -2.60 -5.68
N VAL A 31 -4.34 -2.30 -5.61
CA VAL A 31 -4.92 -1.05 -6.16
C VAL A 31 -4.81 0.12 -5.17
N GLY A 32 -4.89 -0.15 -3.88
CA GLY A 32 -4.85 0.86 -2.81
C GLY A 32 -3.69 1.86 -2.92
N PRO A 33 -2.44 1.44 -3.19
CA PRO A 33 -1.30 2.34 -3.36
C PRO A 33 -1.51 3.44 -4.42
N PHE A 34 -2.30 3.19 -5.47
CA PHE A 34 -2.56 4.18 -6.51
C PHE A 34 -3.38 5.38 -6.02
N ALA A 35 -3.96 5.32 -4.81
CA ALA A 35 -4.54 6.48 -4.15
C ALA A 35 -3.51 7.60 -3.88
N THR A 36 -2.21 7.32 -3.96
CA THR A 36 -1.14 8.33 -3.88
C THR A 36 -0.96 9.11 -5.20
N LEU A 37 -1.47 8.61 -6.33
CA LEU A 37 -1.30 9.28 -7.64
C LEU A 37 -1.85 10.70 -7.68
N PRO A 38 -3.07 11.02 -7.18
CA PRO A 38 -3.56 12.39 -7.18
C PRO A 38 -2.66 13.34 -6.39
N GLN A 39 -2.03 12.85 -5.31
CA GLN A 39 -1.10 13.62 -4.51
C GLN A 39 0.21 13.89 -5.26
N LEU A 40 0.73 12.88 -5.99
CA LEU A 40 1.87 13.05 -6.90
C LEU A 40 1.56 14.06 -8.02
N VAL A 41 0.36 13.99 -8.61
CA VAL A 41 -0.05 14.94 -9.66
C VAL A 41 -0.13 16.36 -9.12
N LYS A 42 -0.64 16.54 -7.90
CA LYS A 42 -0.61 17.85 -7.22
C LYS A 42 0.81 18.35 -7.02
N LEU A 43 1.69 17.48 -6.53
CA LEU A 43 3.06 17.84 -6.21
C LEU A 43 3.88 18.24 -7.44
N TYR A 44 3.76 17.51 -8.55
CA TYR A 44 4.61 17.71 -9.72
C TYR A 44 4.02 18.63 -10.81
N PHE A 45 2.69 18.65 -10.98
CA PHE A 45 2.09 19.26 -12.18
C PHE A 45 1.14 20.42 -11.92
N THR A 46 0.38 20.42 -10.81
CA THR A 46 -0.73 21.38 -10.67
C THR A 46 -0.59 22.33 -9.48
N HIS A 47 0.03 21.90 -8.38
CA HIS A 47 0.01 22.60 -7.10
C HIS A 47 1.35 22.47 -6.35
N SER A 48 2.47 22.51 -7.08
CA SER A 48 3.81 22.35 -6.51
C SER A 48 4.15 23.38 -5.43
N GLN A 49 3.53 24.57 -5.47
CA GLN A 49 3.66 25.60 -4.42
C GLN A 49 3.15 25.15 -3.04
N HIS A 50 2.32 24.08 -2.98
CA HIS A 50 1.82 23.52 -1.71
C HIS A 50 2.69 22.38 -1.18
N ALA A 51 3.84 22.10 -1.80
CA ALA A 51 4.79 21.09 -1.35
C ALA A 51 5.30 21.36 0.08
N THR A 52 5.38 22.63 0.50
CA THR A 52 5.82 23.04 1.86
C THR A 52 4.89 22.53 2.97
N GLY A 53 3.63 22.24 2.65
CA GLY A 53 2.67 21.65 3.60
C GLY A 53 2.76 20.13 3.73
N GLN A 54 3.67 19.47 2.99
CA GLN A 54 3.88 18.03 3.07
C GLN A 54 5.10 17.73 3.94
N SER A 55 4.97 16.77 4.87
CA SER A 55 6.06 16.36 5.77
C SER A 55 7.03 15.40 5.06
N LEU A 56 8.25 15.83 4.79
CA LEU A 56 9.29 14.98 4.19
C LEU A 56 9.55 13.75 5.07
N LEU A 57 9.57 13.94 6.38
CA LEU A 57 9.76 12.85 7.34
C LEU A 57 8.68 11.78 7.20
N SER A 58 7.41 12.19 7.11
CA SER A 58 6.30 11.25 6.97
C SER A 58 6.41 10.40 5.71
N TRP A 59 6.66 11.04 4.56
CA TRP A 59 6.79 10.32 3.28
C TRP A 59 8.03 9.43 3.22
N SER A 60 9.13 9.84 3.88
CA SER A 60 10.34 9.04 4.00
C SER A 60 10.12 7.80 4.87
N LEU A 61 9.41 7.94 5.99
CA LEU A 61 9.03 6.81 6.85
C LEU A 61 8.10 5.86 6.11
N TYR A 62 7.11 6.36 5.36
CA TYR A 62 6.24 5.51 4.55
C TYR A 62 7.00 4.74 3.47
N ALA A 63 7.99 5.35 2.82
CA ALA A 63 8.86 4.65 1.87
C ALA A 63 9.65 3.53 2.55
N ALA A 64 10.29 3.82 3.70
CA ALA A 64 11.07 2.84 4.46
C ALA A 64 10.20 1.68 4.97
N LEU A 65 9.03 1.97 5.54
CA LEU A 65 8.09 0.95 6.01
C LEU A 65 7.56 0.09 4.86
N SER A 66 7.23 0.71 3.71
CA SER A 66 6.82 -0.03 2.51
C SER A 66 7.93 -0.95 2.02
N MET A 67 9.20 -0.55 2.09
CA MET A 67 10.33 -1.40 1.77
C MET A 67 10.43 -2.62 2.71
N LEU A 68 10.27 -2.43 4.01
CA LEU A 68 10.28 -3.53 4.98
C LEU A 68 9.14 -4.52 4.72
N TRP A 69 7.93 -4.01 4.45
CA TRP A 69 6.77 -4.84 4.10
C TRP A 69 6.92 -5.54 2.76
N PHE A 70 7.56 -4.90 1.78
CA PHE A 70 7.90 -5.51 0.50
C PHE A 70 8.79 -6.74 0.71
N ILE A 71 9.89 -6.56 1.45
CA ILE A 71 10.82 -7.64 1.79
C ILE A 71 10.10 -8.77 2.54
N TYR A 72 9.32 -8.43 3.56
CA TYR A 72 8.54 -9.41 4.32
C TYR A 72 7.53 -10.16 3.44
N GLY A 73 6.82 -9.45 2.56
CA GLY A 73 5.85 -10.05 1.65
C GLY A 73 6.47 -11.06 0.69
N MET A 74 7.72 -10.81 0.24
CA MET A 74 8.48 -11.76 -0.56
C MET A 74 8.84 -13.01 0.25
N ILE A 75 9.24 -12.85 1.52
CA ILE A 75 9.57 -13.97 2.42
C ILE A 75 8.34 -14.87 2.66
N VAL A 76 7.16 -14.28 2.86
CA VAL A 76 5.91 -15.02 3.12
C VAL A 76 5.23 -15.50 1.83
N GLY A 77 5.64 -14.99 0.66
CA GLY A 77 5.08 -15.37 -0.64
C GLY A 77 3.67 -14.85 -0.91
N LYS A 78 3.21 -13.82 -0.19
CA LYS A 78 1.85 -13.26 -0.35
C LYS A 78 1.84 -12.10 -1.33
N LEU A 79 1.30 -12.36 -2.53
CA LEU A 79 1.20 -11.40 -3.65
C LEU A 79 0.66 -10.01 -3.28
N PRO A 80 -0.46 -9.87 -2.55
CA PRO A 80 -0.99 -8.56 -2.20
C PRO A 80 -0.02 -7.75 -1.34
N ILE A 81 0.77 -8.44 -0.51
CA ILE A 81 1.69 -7.80 0.44
C ILE A 81 2.90 -7.28 -0.30
N TYR A 82 3.63 -8.10 -1.06
CA TYR A 82 4.82 -7.60 -1.74
C TYR A 82 4.47 -6.72 -2.94
N VAL A 83 3.49 -7.06 -3.80
CA VAL A 83 3.18 -6.20 -4.95
C VAL A 83 2.66 -4.84 -4.50
N GLY A 84 1.71 -4.83 -3.57
CA GLY A 84 1.13 -3.59 -3.02
C GLY A 84 2.20 -2.70 -2.38
N ASN A 85 3.03 -3.27 -1.50
CA ASN A 85 4.08 -2.49 -0.82
C ASN A 85 5.23 -2.08 -1.75
N GLY A 86 5.52 -2.85 -2.81
CA GLY A 86 6.47 -2.46 -3.85
C GLY A 86 6.00 -1.21 -4.61
N ILE A 87 4.72 -1.17 -4.99
CA ILE A 87 4.11 0.01 -5.62
C ILE A 87 4.12 1.19 -4.63
N SER A 88 3.66 0.99 -3.39
CA SER A 88 3.69 2.03 -2.35
C SER A 88 5.09 2.60 -2.15
N MET A 89 6.12 1.74 -2.09
CA MET A 89 7.50 2.17 -1.92
C MET A 89 7.92 3.12 -3.05
N ILE A 90 7.65 2.78 -4.31
CA ILE A 90 7.98 3.62 -5.47
C ILE A 90 7.23 4.96 -5.39
N LEU A 91 5.91 4.93 -5.16
CA LEU A 91 5.09 6.14 -5.10
C LEU A 91 5.50 7.06 -3.94
N ASN A 92 5.84 6.49 -2.78
CA ASN A 92 6.31 7.24 -1.61
C ASN A 92 7.70 7.83 -1.86
N LEU A 93 8.60 7.13 -2.56
CA LEU A 93 9.89 7.69 -2.98
C LEU A 93 9.73 8.85 -3.96
N LEU A 94 8.79 8.76 -4.90
CA LEU A 94 8.45 9.88 -5.78
C LEU A 94 7.91 11.07 -4.98
N MET A 95 7.12 10.83 -3.94
CA MET A 95 6.68 11.90 -3.03
C MET A 95 7.86 12.58 -2.33
N VAL A 96 8.80 11.79 -1.78
CA VAL A 96 10.03 12.32 -1.15
C VAL A 96 10.83 13.18 -2.13
N ILE A 97 11.04 12.69 -3.36
CA ILE A 97 11.79 13.41 -4.39
C ILE A 97 11.07 14.72 -4.76
N GLY A 98 9.76 14.68 -4.99
CA GLY A 98 9.00 15.86 -5.37
C GLY A 98 8.98 16.93 -4.27
N ILE A 99 8.91 16.53 -2.99
CA ILE A 99 8.99 17.45 -1.85
C ILE A 99 10.36 18.11 -1.80
N LEU A 100 11.44 17.33 -1.94
CA LEU A 100 12.80 17.88 -1.95
C LEU A 100 13.02 18.89 -3.08
N ILE A 101 12.47 18.62 -4.27
CA ILE A 101 12.59 19.52 -5.43
C ILE A 101 11.82 20.83 -5.22
N HIS A 102 10.60 20.77 -4.67
CA HIS A 102 9.70 21.93 -4.64
C HIS A 102 9.67 22.70 -3.31
N ALA A 103 10.06 22.07 -2.20
CA ALA A 103 9.99 22.66 -0.85
C ALA A 103 11.28 22.49 -0.03
N GLY A 104 12.18 21.59 -0.42
CA GLY A 104 13.36 21.25 0.37
C GLY A 104 13.02 20.40 1.58
N VAL A 105 13.70 20.63 2.70
CA VAL A 105 13.49 19.86 3.94
C VAL A 105 12.29 20.44 4.71
N THR A 106 11.26 19.62 4.90
CA THR A 106 10.03 19.95 5.62
C THR A 106 9.74 18.90 6.69
N PHE A 107 9.15 19.31 7.82
CA PHE A 107 8.89 18.43 8.97
C PHE A 107 7.40 18.37 9.27
#